data_AF-A0A496Y5T0-F1
#
_entry.id   AF-A0A496Y5T0-F1
#
_cell.length_a   1.000
_cell.length_b   1.000
_cell.length_c   1.000
_cell.angle_alpha   90.00
_cell.angle_beta   90.00
_cell.angle_gamma   90.00
#
_symmetry.space_group_name_H-M   'P 1'
#
loop_
_entity.id
_entity.type
_entity.pdbx_description
1 polymer ?
#
loop_
_entity_poly.entity_id
_entity_poly.type
_entity_poly.pdbx_seq_one_letter_code
_entity_poly.pdbx_strand_id
1 'polypeptide(L)'
;RIASLTGGQAVITTATDTEGLPSMDMVAMEKGMVISNLDALKAINGAILRGETLQIFDVRDYLGFRDHPPEEVKLEYCTSECDWVPGRPGIWVDWHTRTPPKGALLLHPGCMVAGVGCNRGTGADEIVRLIRETLSREGISMHSLRALATIDVKKDEEGLVRAAGHLGLSLLFFSREEIGTIDVPHPSLTVKRHMGVKSVCEATAILGVGKGELVIPKTKSRNATMALALEHSR
;
A
#
# COMPACT_ATOMS: atom_id res chain seq x y z
N ARG A 1 14.90 -10.25 -31.65
CA ARG A 1 15.07 -10.77 -33.03
C ARG A 1 13.85 -11.59 -33.50
N ILE A 2 12.63 -11.02 -33.43
CA ILE A 2 11.40 -11.55 -34.05
C ILE A 2 10.54 -10.33 -34.47
N ALA A 3 11.05 -9.49 -35.37
CA ALA A 3 10.34 -8.29 -35.85
C ALA A 3 10.51 -8.03 -37.36
N SER A 4 11.24 -8.89 -38.07
CA SER A 4 11.66 -8.64 -39.46
C SER A 4 10.90 -9.45 -40.53
N LEU A 5 9.77 -10.09 -40.20
CA LEU A 5 9.12 -11.04 -41.12
C LEU A 5 7.70 -10.70 -41.58
N THR A 6 7.06 -9.62 -41.12
CA THR A 6 5.66 -9.35 -41.48
C THR A 6 5.41 -8.08 -42.29
N GLY A 7 6.40 -7.20 -42.49
CA GLY A 7 6.19 -5.94 -43.23
C GLY A 7 5.03 -5.08 -42.69
N GLY A 8 4.54 -5.41 -41.50
CA GLY A 8 3.49 -4.71 -40.80
C GLY A 8 4.14 -3.61 -39.98
N GLN A 9 3.88 -2.38 -40.37
CA GLN A 9 4.24 -1.23 -39.57
C GLN A 9 3.38 -1.29 -38.31
N ALA A 10 4.00 -1.68 -37.18
CA ALA A 10 3.35 -1.63 -35.88
C ALA A 10 3.09 -0.16 -35.55
N VAL A 11 1.83 0.26 -35.74
CA VAL A 11 1.33 1.54 -35.29
C VAL A 11 1.12 1.42 -33.78
N ILE A 12 2.17 1.68 -33.01
CA ILE A 12 2.04 2.02 -31.59
C ILE A 12 1.73 3.51 -31.57
N THR A 13 0.45 3.87 -31.63
CA THR A 13 0.01 5.22 -31.29
C THR A 13 -0.77 5.12 -29.99
N THR A 14 -0.04 5.02 -28.88
CA THR A 14 -0.52 5.61 -27.63
C THR A 14 0.02 7.03 -27.61
N ALA A 15 -0.88 7.99 -27.68
CA ALA A 15 -0.60 9.41 -27.64
C ALA A 15 -0.07 9.80 -26.24
N THR A 16 1.18 9.44 -25.95
CA THR A 16 1.97 9.97 -24.84
C THR A 16 3.47 10.08 -25.15
N ASP A 17 3.92 9.74 -26.36
CA ASP A 17 5.31 9.89 -26.79
C ASP A 17 5.60 11.28 -27.36
N THR A 18 5.47 12.33 -26.54
CA THR A 18 5.87 13.68 -27.00
C THR A 18 7.10 14.28 -26.33
N GLU A 19 7.60 13.81 -25.19
CA GLU A 19 8.75 14.51 -24.56
C GLU A 19 9.71 13.61 -23.75
N GLY A 20 9.56 12.27 -23.71
CA GLY A 20 10.44 11.40 -22.91
C GLY A 20 10.36 11.60 -21.38
N LEU A 21 9.43 12.45 -20.91
CA LEU A 21 9.21 12.73 -19.50
C LEU A 21 8.32 11.66 -18.85
N PRO A 22 8.67 11.16 -17.66
CA PRO A 22 7.87 10.17 -16.96
C PRO A 22 6.49 10.75 -16.62
N SER A 23 5.41 10.05 -16.99
CA SER A 23 4.08 10.40 -16.52
C SER A 23 3.88 9.87 -15.10
N MET A 24 3.26 10.67 -14.22
CA MET A 24 3.14 10.28 -12.83
C MET A 24 2.22 9.08 -12.59
N ASP A 25 1.29 8.82 -13.51
CA ASP A 25 0.47 7.60 -13.51
C ASP A 25 1.28 6.34 -13.87
N MET A 26 2.26 6.44 -14.77
CA MET A 26 3.17 5.32 -15.06
C MET A 26 4.07 5.04 -13.85
N VAL A 27 4.62 6.08 -13.21
CA VAL A 27 5.42 5.91 -11.98
C VAL A 27 4.58 5.28 -10.86
N ALA A 28 3.35 5.77 -10.64
CA ALA A 28 2.46 5.19 -9.64
C ALA A 28 2.18 3.71 -9.94
N MET A 29 1.90 3.36 -11.19
CA MET A 29 1.66 1.98 -11.62
C MET A 29 2.89 1.09 -11.40
N GLU A 30 4.08 1.53 -11.83
CA GLU A 30 5.34 0.78 -11.67
C GLU A 30 5.64 0.50 -10.19
N LYS A 31 5.37 1.48 -9.32
CA LYS A 31 5.56 1.38 -7.87
C LYS A 31 4.38 0.71 -7.15
N GLY A 32 3.34 0.29 -7.87
CA GLY A 32 2.14 -0.35 -7.29
C GLY A 32 1.33 0.56 -6.36
N MET A 33 1.38 1.88 -6.60
CA MET A 33 0.64 2.89 -5.85
C MET A 33 -0.69 3.22 -6.51
N VAL A 34 -1.65 3.65 -5.71
CA VAL A 34 -2.97 4.11 -6.21
C VAL A 34 -3.08 5.63 -6.09
N ILE A 35 -3.52 6.28 -7.16
CA ILE A 35 -3.82 7.72 -7.17
C ILE A 35 -5.26 7.94 -6.70
N SER A 36 -5.45 8.74 -5.65
CA SER A 36 -6.78 8.99 -5.05
C SER A 36 -7.53 10.18 -5.63
N ASN A 37 -6.82 11.16 -6.19
CA ASN A 37 -7.40 12.39 -6.74
C ASN A 37 -6.92 12.63 -8.18
N LEU A 38 -7.48 11.85 -9.12
CA LEU A 38 -7.13 11.91 -10.55
C LEU A 38 -7.24 13.31 -11.17
N ASP A 39 -8.08 14.20 -10.62
CA ASP A 39 -8.19 15.58 -11.10
C ASP A 39 -6.88 16.37 -10.98
N ALA A 40 -6.05 16.07 -9.98
CA ALA A 40 -4.75 16.71 -9.80
C ALA A 40 -3.70 16.20 -10.80
N LEU A 41 -3.88 15.01 -11.38
CA LEU A 41 -2.88 14.36 -12.24
C LEU A 41 -2.54 15.23 -13.46
N LYS A 42 -3.56 15.84 -14.08
CA LYS A 42 -3.37 16.73 -15.24
C LYS A 42 -2.54 17.97 -14.88
N ALA A 43 -2.77 18.53 -13.69
CA ALA A 43 -2.01 19.68 -13.22
C ALA A 43 -0.54 19.31 -12.98
N ILE A 44 -0.27 18.15 -12.39
CA ILE A 44 1.09 17.65 -12.14
C ILE A 44 1.82 17.35 -13.45
N ASN A 45 1.22 16.57 -14.36
CA ASN A 45 1.84 16.26 -15.65
C ASN A 45 2.10 17.55 -16.46
N GLY A 46 1.18 18.52 -16.40
CA GLY A 46 1.40 19.84 -17.02
C GLY A 46 2.54 20.65 -16.39
N ALA A 47 2.73 20.57 -15.08
CA ALA A 47 3.83 21.23 -14.37
C ALA A 47 5.19 20.61 -14.74
N ILE A 48 5.25 19.28 -14.88
CA ILE A 48 6.43 18.55 -15.36
C ILE A 48 6.81 19.04 -16.77
N LEU A 49 5.85 19.10 -17.70
CA LEU A 49 6.08 19.58 -19.07
C LEU A 49 6.55 21.04 -19.13
N ARG A 50 6.16 21.88 -18.16
CA ARG A 50 6.62 23.28 -18.07
C ARG A 50 7.96 23.44 -17.34
N GLY A 51 8.56 22.35 -16.86
CA GLY A 51 9.83 22.39 -16.10
C GLY A 51 9.70 23.10 -14.74
N GLU A 52 8.50 23.09 -14.15
CA GLU A 52 8.23 23.60 -12.80
C GLU A 52 8.82 22.66 -11.74
N THR A 53 9.13 23.22 -10.56
CA THR A 53 9.60 22.43 -9.41
C THR A 53 8.42 21.78 -8.69
N LEU A 54 8.41 20.45 -8.64
CA LEU A 54 7.43 19.67 -7.88
C LEU A 54 7.86 19.50 -6.43
N GLN A 55 6.93 19.73 -5.52
CA GLN A 55 7.10 19.36 -4.11
C GLN A 55 6.90 17.86 -3.92
N ILE A 56 7.76 17.19 -3.17
CA ILE A 56 7.65 15.76 -2.86
C ILE A 56 7.51 15.61 -1.34
N PHE A 57 6.33 15.23 -0.89
CA PHE A 57 6.12 14.75 0.46
C PHE A 57 6.09 13.22 0.45
N ASP A 58 7.25 12.60 0.62
CA ASP A 58 7.45 11.17 0.73
C ASP A 58 8.54 10.89 1.78
N VAL A 59 8.11 10.78 3.03
CA VAL A 59 9.00 10.63 4.19
C VAL A 59 9.71 9.27 4.19
N ARG A 60 9.08 8.25 3.60
CA ARG A 60 9.59 6.87 3.56
C ARG A 60 10.21 6.48 2.21
N ASP A 61 10.30 7.44 1.28
CA ASP A 61 10.85 7.27 -0.06
C ASP A 61 10.27 6.07 -0.83
N TYR A 62 8.95 5.89 -0.76
CA TYR A 62 8.26 4.86 -1.56
C TYR A 62 8.42 5.09 -3.07
N LEU A 63 8.59 6.34 -3.51
CA LEU A 63 8.91 6.67 -4.90
C LEU A 63 10.34 6.24 -5.27
N GLY A 64 11.27 6.22 -4.29
CA GLY A 64 12.69 5.94 -4.51
C GLY A 64 13.43 7.09 -5.19
N PHE A 65 12.86 8.30 -5.15
CA PHE A 65 13.41 9.47 -5.85
C PHE A 65 14.62 10.06 -5.13
N ARG A 66 14.83 9.75 -3.84
CA ARG A 66 16.04 10.22 -3.15
C ARG A 66 17.30 9.56 -3.70
N ASP A 67 17.22 8.27 -3.99
CA ASP A 67 18.35 7.51 -4.56
C ASP A 67 18.41 7.63 -6.09
N HIS A 68 17.25 7.63 -6.75
CA HIS A 68 17.13 7.65 -8.21
C HIS A 68 16.10 8.69 -8.65
N PRO A 69 16.43 10.00 -8.54
CA PRO A 69 15.52 11.04 -9.00
C PRO A 69 15.39 10.99 -10.53
N PRO A 70 14.19 11.24 -11.08
CA PRO A 70 14.03 11.47 -12.51
C PRO A 70 14.87 12.68 -12.95
N GLU A 71 15.78 12.49 -13.92
CA GLU A 71 16.79 13.48 -14.32
C GLU A 71 16.18 14.80 -14.82
N GLU A 72 15.03 14.72 -15.48
CA GLU A 72 14.39 15.85 -16.15
C GLU A 72 13.36 16.59 -15.26
N VAL A 73 13.12 16.13 -14.03
CA VAL A 73 12.12 16.75 -13.13
C VAL A 73 12.80 17.45 -11.97
N LYS A 74 12.47 18.74 -11.79
CA LYS A 74 12.95 19.50 -10.63
C LYS A 74 12.13 19.12 -9.40
N LEU A 75 12.79 18.58 -8.38
CA LEU A 75 12.16 18.11 -7.15
C LEU A 75 12.58 18.94 -5.94
N GLU A 76 11.63 19.24 -5.07
CA GLU A 76 11.83 19.86 -3.76
C GLU A 76 11.22 18.96 -2.69
N TYR A 77 12.05 18.39 -1.83
CA TYR A 77 11.59 17.41 -0.83
C TYR A 77 11.09 18.10 0.44
N CYS A 78 9.84 17.82 0.79
CA CYS A 78 9.23 18.19 2.06
C CYS A 78 9.51 17.09 3.09
N THR A 79 10.13 17.44 4.22
CA THR A 79 10.39 16.53 5.33
C THR A 79 9.27 16.53 6.38
N SER A 80 8.49 17.60 6.41
CA SER A 80 7.32 17.78 7.25
C SER A 80 6.18 18.41 6.46
N GLU A 81 4.96 18.31 6.98
CA GLU A 81 3.80 18.95 6.36
C GLU A 81 3.91 20.48 6.34
N CYS A 82 4.68 21.05 7.27
CA CYS A 82 4.95 22.49 7.35
C CYS A 82 5.81 23.00 6.19
N ASP A 83 6.60 22.12 5.56
CA ASP A 83 7.44 22.47 4.41
C ASP A 83 6.60 22.63 3.15
N TRP A 84 5.36 22.11 3.15
CA TRP A 84 4.49 22.14 1.99
C TRP A 84 3.90 23.54 1.78
N VAL A 85 4.11 24.09 0.59
CA VAL A 85 3.52 25.35 0.16
C VAL A 85 2.23 25.07 -0.62
N PRO A 86 1.04 25.42 -0.08
CA PRO A 86 -0.23 25.13 -0.75
C PRO A 86 -0.37 25.84 -2.10
N GLY A 87 -0.87 25.12 -3.10
CA GLY A 87 -1.11 25.62 -4.45
C GLY A 87 0.05 25.46 -5.41
N ARG A 88 1.26 25.16 -4.92
CA ARG A 88 2.35 24.67 -5.78
C ARG A 88 2.09 23.20 -6.14
N PRO A 89 2.43 22.77 -7.36
CA PRO A 89 2.24 21.39 -7.78
C PRO A 89 3.19 20.47 -6.99
N GLY A 90 2.71 19.29 -6.62
CA GLY A 90 3.54 18.29 -6.00
C GLY A 90 2.87 16.95 -5.79
N ILE A 91 3.64 16.01 -5.29
CA ILE A 91 3.25 14.63 -5.02
C ILE A 91 3.26 14.42 -3.52
N TRP A 92 2.19 13.82 -3.00
CA TRP A 92 1.99 13.52 -1.60
C TRP A 92 1.77 12.03 -1.43
N VAL A 93 2.71 11.35 -0.82
CA VAL A 93 2.65 9.90 -0.59
C VAL A 93 2.27 9.66 0.86
N ASP A 94 1.16 8.96 1.07
CA ASP A 94 0.67 8.64 2.41
C ASP A 94 -0.26 7.44 2.39
N TRP A 95 -0.29 6.67 3.47
CA TRP A 95 -1.22 5.55 3.64
C TRP A 95 -2.50 5.92 4.40
N HIS A 96 -2.64 7.14 4.90
CA HIS A 96 -3.84 7.59 5.59
C HIS A 96 -4.94 8.07 4.62
N THR A 97 -6.19 7.85 5.00
CA THR A 97 -7.36 8.44 4.34
C THR A 97 -7.49 9.89 4.80
N ARG A 98 -7.01 10.84 3.98
CA ARG A 98 -7.14 12.28 4.25
C ARG A 98 -7.26 13.11 2.99
N THR A 99 -7.76 14.33 3.15
CA THR A 99 -7.71 15.34 2.10
C THR A 99 -6.27 15.83 1.95
N PRO A 100 -5.65 15.68 0.78
CA PRO A 100 -4.28 16.15 0.58
C PRO A 100 -4.25 17.69 0.51
N PRO A 101 -3.12 18.33 0.82
CA PRO A 101 -2.98 19.78 0.65
C PRO A 101 -3.26 20.25 -0.77
N LYS A 102 -3.63 21.53 -0.92
CA LYS A 102 -3.89 22.11 -2.25
C LYS A 102 -2.66 21.97 -3.14
N GLY A 103 -2.87 21.50 -4.38
CA GLY A 103 -1.80 21.29 -5.37
C GLY A 103 -1.14 19.92 -5.30
N ALA A 104 -1.50 19.09 -4.31
CA ALA A 104 -0.95 17.75 -4.16
C ALA A 104 -1.73 16.70 -4.98
N LEU A 105 -0.99 15.83 -5.65
CA LEU A 105 -1.46 14.52 -6.11
C LEU A 105 -1.21 13.49 -5.00
N LEU A 106 -2.27 12.89 -4.47
CA LEU A 106 -2.22 11.92 -3.39
C LEU A 106 -2.02 10.50 -3.95
N LEU A 107 -0.93 9.86 -3.55
CA LEU A 107 -0.61 8.48 -3.86
C LEU A 107 -0.64 7.64 -2.57
N HIS A 108 -1.33 6.51 -2.64
CA HIS A 108 -1.32 5.50 -1.58
C HIS A 108 -0.35 4.38 -1.94
N PRO A 109 0.74 4.19 -1.18
CA PRO A 109 1.65 3.07 -1.38
C PRO A 109 1.03 1.78 -0.84
N GLY A 110 1.19 0.67 -1.56
CA GLY A 110 0.80 -0.68 -1.13
C GLY A 110 1.73 -1.27 -0.06
N CYS A 111 1.84 -0.58 1.08
CA CYS A 111 2.87 -0.82 2.09
C CYS A 111 2.41 -1.68 3.28
N MET A 112 1.16 -2.16 3.28
CA MET A 112 0.57 -2.85 4.43
C MET A 112 0.03 -4.24 4.08
N VAL A 113 0.08 -5.14 5.07
CA VAL A 113 -0.55 -6.46 5.00
C VAL A 113 -1.43 -6.70 6.22
N ALA A 114 -2.65 -7.16 5.97
CA ALA A 114 -3.58 -7.55 7.02
C ALA A 114 -3.49 -9.05 7.24
N GLY A 115 -3.00 -9.46 8.40
CA GLY A 115 -3.09 -10.84 8.83
C GLY A 115 -4.50 -11.13 9.34
N VAL A 116 -5.13 -12.19 8.84
CA VAL A 116 -6.53 -12.52 9.12
C VAL A 116 -6.64 -13.98 9.56
N GLY A 117 -7.42 -14.20 10.61
CA GLY A 117 -7.84 -15.53 11.03
C GLY A 117 -9.34 -15.56 11.24
N CYS A 118 -10.00 -16.66 10.88
CA CYS A 118 -11.42 -16.87 11.16
C CYS A 118 -11.71 -18.27 11.69
N ASN A 119 -12.92 -18.48 12.22
CA ASN A 119 -13.49 -19.81 12.47
C ASN A 119 -13.89 -20.45 11.14
N ARG A 120 -14.01 -21.79 11.12
CA ARG A 120 -14.48 -22.52 9.92
C ARG A 120 -15.86 -22.03 9.49
N GLY A 121 -16.04 -21.83 8.18
CA GLY A 121 -17.32 -21.41 7.61
C GLY A 121 -17.69 -19.94 7.88
N THR A 122 -16.75 -19.11 8.33
CA THR A 122 -16.97 -17.67 8.45
C THR A 122 -17.20 -17.07 7.06
N GLY A 123 -18.27 -16.29 6.89
CA GLY A 123 -18.60 -15.66 5.61
C GLY A 123 -17.63 -14.53 5.23
N ALA A 124 -17.41 -14.35 3.93
CA ALA A 124 -16.54 -13.31 3.40
C ALA A 124 -16.95 -11.89 3.84
N ASP A 125 -18.25 -11.62 3.92
CA ASP A 125 -18.78 -10.31 4.30
C ASP A 125 -18.38 -9.91 5.72
N GLU A 126 -18.29 -10.87 6.64
CA GLU A 126 -17.85 -10.59 8.01
C GLU A 126 -16.37 -10.19 8.03
N ILE A 127 -15.54 -10.89 7.25
CA ILE A 127 -14.10 -10.60 7.13
C ILE A 127 -13.87 -9.24 6.47
N VAL A 128 -14.54 -8.99 5.33
CA VAL A 128 -14.44 -7.71 4.61
C VAL A 128 -14.90 -6.55 5.48
N ARG A 129 -15.99 -6.73 6.24
CA ARG A 129 -16.50 -5.72 7.17
C ARG A 129 -15.49 -5.42 8.27
N LEU A 130 -14.95 -6.46 8.91
CA LEU A 130 -13.93 -6.30 9.95
C LEU A 130 -12.74 -5.48 9.45
N ILE A 131 -12.26 -5.76 8.24
CA ILE A 131 -11.15 -5.05 7.60
C ILE A 131 -11.50 -3.59 7.34
N ARG A 132 -12.62 -3.33 6.64
CA ARG A 132 -13.04 -1.97 6.30
C ARG A 132 -13.30 -1.11 7.53
N GLU A 133 -13.99 -1.65 8.54
CA GLU A 133 -14.30 -0.92 9.78
C GLU A 133 -13.03 -0.62 10.56
N THR A 134 -12.09 -1.57 10.64
CA THR A 134 -10.82 -1.36 11.34
C THR A 134 -9.99 -0.29 10.63
N LEU A 135 -9.79 -0.39 9.31
CA LEU A 135 -9.01 0.61 8.56
C LEU A 135 -9.67 1.99 8.58
N SER A 136 -11.00 2.05 8.42
CA SER A 136 -11.74 3.32 8.51
C SER A 136 -11.62 3.97 9.88
N ARG A 137 -11.65 3.19 10.97
CA ARG A 137 -11.53 3.72 12.33
C ARG A 137 -10.13 4.29 12.59
N GLU A 138 -9.09 3.64 12.08
CA GLU A 138 -7.71 4.10 12.23
C GLU A 138 -7.31 5.14 11.16
N GLY A 139 -8.23 5.55 10.27
CA GLY A 139 -7.95 6.53 9.22
C GLY A 139 -6.96 6.03 8.16
N ILE A 140 -6.89 4.72 7.92
CA ILE A 140 -5.98 4.10 6.95
C ILE A 140 -6.72 3.87 5.62
N SER A 141 -6.05 4.17 4.51
CA SER A 141 -6.57 3.95 3.17
C SER A 141 -6.59 2.46 2.83
N MET A 142 -7.72 1.98 2.31
CA MET A 142 -7.83 0.63 1.75
C MET A 142 -6.80 0.38 0.64
N HIS A 143 -6.40 1.43 -0.09
CA HIS A 143 -5.44 1.34 -1.18
C HIS A 143 -4.01 1.05 -0.72
N SER A 144 -3.71 1.24 0.57
CA SER A 144 -2.40 0.89 1.13
C SER A 144 -2.28 -0.55 1.56
N LEU A 145 -3.38 -1.30 1.55
CA LEU A 145 -3.37 -2.72 1.79
C LEU A 145 -3.01 -3.47 0.51
N ARG A 146 -1.87 -4.16 0.48
CA ARG A 146 -1.43 -4.94 -0.70
C ARG A 146 -1.84 -6.40 -0.68
N ALA A 147 -2.08 -6.96 0.51
CA ALA A 147 -2.41 -8.38 0.66
C ALA A 147 -3.15 -8.67 1.97
N LEU A 148 -3.85 -9.80 1.96
CA LEU A 148 -4.25 -10.51 3.18
C LEU A 148 -3.24 -11.63 3.45
N ALA A 149 -3.05 -11.99 4.71
CA ALA A 149 -2.17 -13.08 5.12
C ALA A 149 -2.87 -14.00 6.13
N THR A 150 -2.62 -15.30 6.07
CA THR A 150 -3.17 -16.27 7.03
C THR A 150 -2.28 -17.50 7.17
N ILE A 151 -2.68 -18.42 8.05
CA ILE A 151 -2.00 -19.71 8.20
C ILE A 151 -2.42 -20.67 7.08
N ASP A 152 -1.49 -21.46 6.55
CA ASP A 152 -1.69 -22.39 5.45
C ASP A 152 -2.80 -23.45 5.66
N VAL A 153 -3.06 -23.85 6.90
CA VAL A 153 -4.20 -24.74 7.26
C VAL A 153 -5.55 -24.13 6.86
N LYS A 154 -5.61 -22.83 6.57
CA LYS A 154 -6.82 -22.11 6.10
C LYS A 154 -6.86 -21.88 4.59
N LYS A 155 -6.02 -22.55 3.80
CA LYS A 155 -6.04 -22.46 2.32
C LYS A 155 -7.41 -22.78 1.71
N ASP A 156 -8.15 -23.70 2.31
CA ASP A 156 -9.46 -24.14 1.82
C ASP A 156 -10.64 -23.36 2.44
N GLU A 157 -10.38 -22.32 3.24
CA GLU A 157 -11.46 -21.52 3.84
C GLU A 157 -12.03 -20.54 2.81
N GLU A 158 -13.15 -20.92 2.18
CA GLU A 158 -13.82 -20.15 1.13
C GLU A 158 -14.09 -18.68 1.52
N GLY A 159 -14.39 -18.43 2.79
CA GLY A 159 -14.63 -17.09 3.31
C GLY A 159 -13.44 -16.15 3.14
N LEU A 160 -12.22 -16.64 3.38
CA LEU A 160 -10.99 -15.86 3.21
C LEU A 160 -10.66 -15.64 1.74
N VAL A 161 -10.80 -16.67 0.91
CA VAL A 161 -10.55 -16.58 -0.53
C VAL A 161 -11.52 -15.58 -1.18
N ARG A 162 -12.81 -15.67 -0.85
CA ARG A 162 -13.83 -14.73 -1.34
C ARG A 162 -13.61 -13.32 -0.80
N ALA A 163 -13.22 -13.15 0.47
CA ALA A 163 -12.90 -11.84 1.03
C ALA A 163 -11.71 -11.19 0.32
N ALA A 164 -10.64 -11.94 0.05
CA ALA A 164 -9.50 -11.46 -0.72
C ALA A 164 -9.93 -11.04 -2.14
N GLY A 165 -10.73 -11.86 -2.82
CA GLY A 165 -11.30 -11.54 -4.13
C GLY A 165 -12.18 -10.29 -4.12
N HIS A 166 -13.07 -10.13 -3.13
CA HIS A 166 -13.92 -8.93 -2.98
C HIS A 166 -13.10 -7.65 -2.77
N LEU A 167 -11.91 -7.76 -2.18
CA LEU A 167 -11.02 -6.63 -1.95
C LEU A 167 -10.01 -6.42 -3.10
N GLY A 168 -9.95 -7.33 -4.07
CA GLY A 168 -8.94 -7.30 -5.14
C GLY A 168 -7.52 -7.57 -4.65
N LEU A 169 -7.37 -8.31 -3.55
CA LEU A 169 -6.08 -8.55 -2.88
C LEU A 169 -5.60 -9.99 -3.05
N SER A 170 -4.28 -10.17 -3.08
CA SER A 170 -3.70 -11.50 -2.92
C SER A 170 -3.88 -12.04 -1.50
N LEU A 171 -4.02 -13.36 -1.36
CA LEU A 171 -4.04 -14.05 -0.08
C LEU A 171 -2.75 -14.85 0.11
N LEU A 172 -1.93 -14.44 1.07
CA LEU A 172 -0.67 -15.07 1.44
C LEU A 172 -0.92 -16.14 2.51
N PHE A 173 -0.15 -17.22 2.43
CA PHE A 173 -0.24 -18.34 3.36
C PHE A 173 1.12 -18.63 3.98
N PHE A 174 1.14 -18.78 5.29
CA PHE A 174 2.34 -19.09 6.04
C PHE A 174 2.18 -20.38 6.84
N SER A 175 3.22 -21.20 6.88
CA SER A 175 3.26 -22.42 7.66
C SER A 175 3.37 -22.12 9.15
N ARG A 176 3.09 -23.13 9.97
CA ARG A 176 3.27 -23.02 11.43
C ARG A 176 4.72 -22.73 11.80
N GLU A 177 5.67 -23.30 11.06
CA GLU A 177 7.10 -23.11 11.25
C GLU A 177 7.49 -21.66 10.97
N GLU A 178 7.06 -21.10 9.83
CA GLU A 178 7.28 -19.68 9.48
C GLU A 178 6.71 -18.75 10.55
N ILE A 179 5.46 -18.99 10.98
CA ILE A 179 4.80 -18.23 12.05
C ILE A 179 5.58 -18.33 13.37
N GLY A 180 6.16 -19.50 13.66
CA GLY A 180 6.95 -19.75 14.85
C GLY A 180 8.20 -18.87 14.95
N THR A 181 8.78 -18.48 13.81
CA THR A 181 10.01 -17.66 13.72
C THR A 181 9.81 -16.19 14.07
N ILE A 182 8.58 -15.68 13.97
CA ILE A 182 8.31 -14.27 14.29
C ILE A 182 8.28 -14.08 15.80
N ASP A 183 9.15 -13.21 16.28
CA ASP A 183 9.05 -12.63 17.61
C ASP A 183 8.20 -11.36 17.49
N VAL A 184 6.92 -11.45 17.89
CA VAL A 184 6.01 -10.30 17.81
C VAL A 184 6.41 -9.34 18.93
N PRO A 185 6.90 -8.12 18.61
CA PRO A 185 7.28 -7.18 19.65
C PRO A 185 6.06 -6.87 20.51
N HIS A 186 6.23 -6.92 21.82
CA HIS A 186 5.29 -6.36 22.79
C HIS A 186 5.76 -4.95 23.16
N PRO A 187 5.31 -3.87 22.49
CA PRO A 187 5.55 -2.54 22.99
C PRO A 187 4.57 -2.26 24.13
N SER A 188 5.02 -2.47 25.38
CA SER A 188 4.75 -1.58 26.52
C SER A 188 4.99 -2.27 27.86
N LEU A 189 5.69 -1.56 28.75
CA LEU A 189 5.84 -1.86 30.18
C LEU A 189 4.51 -1.78 30.98
N THR A 190 3.35 -1.76 30.32
CA THR A 190 2.03 -1.57 30.98
C THR A 190 1.03 -2.70 30.70
N VAL A 191 1.31 -3.67 29.83
CA VAL A 191 0.39 -4.80 29.57
C VAL A 191 1.00 -6.14 29.99
N LYS A 192 1.30 -6.25 31.29
CA LYS A 192 1.74 -7.50 31.95
C LYS A 192 0.58 -8.41 32.38
N ARG A 193 -0.65 -8.24 31.86
CA ARG A 193 -1.84 -8.94 32.41
C ARG A 193 -2.70 -9.77 31.46
N HIS A 194 -2.33 -9.89 30.19
CA HIS A 194 -2.95 -10.88 29.30
C HIS A 194 -1.85 -11.57 28.47
N MET A 195 -1.07 -12.45 29.12
CA MET A 195 -0.17 -13.36 28.43
C MET A 195 -1.00 -14.31 27.56
N GLY A 196 -1.20 -13.94 26.30
CA GLY A 196 -1.87 -14.74 25.29
C GLY A 196 -0.87 -15.14 24.23
N VAL A 197 -0.77 -16.44 23.97
CA VAL A 197 -0.12 -17.10 22.82
C VAL A 197 -0.06 -16.19 21.57
N LYS A 198 1.12 -16.10 20.92
CA LYS A 198 1.35 -15.46 19.61
C LYS A 198 0.08 -15.54 18.75
N SER A 199 -0.59 -14.41 18.49
CA SER A 199 -1.80 -14.45 17.66
C SER A 199 -1.38 -14.71 16.22
N VAL A 200 -1.88 -15.79 15.63
CA VAL A 200 -1.58 -16.17 14.24
C VAL A 200 -1.74 -14.99 13.28
N CYS A 201 -2.80 -14.18 13.43
CA CYS A 201 -3.03 -13.02 12.57
C CYS A 201 -1.91 -11.97 12.67
N GLU A 202 -1.38 -11.68 13.86
CA GLU A 202 -0.30 -10.70 14.03
C GLU A 202 1.00 -11.19 13.39
N ALA A 203 1.37 -12.45 13.64
CA ALA A 203 2.55 -13.06 13.03
C ALA A 203 2.44 -13.11 11.50
N THR A 204 1.28 -13.49 10.95
CA THR A 204 1.06 -13.53 9.50
C THR A 204 1.07 -12.14 8.87
N ALA A 205 0.63 -11.09 9.58
CA ALA A 205 0.71 -9.72 9.10
C ALA A 205 2.18 -9.30 8.95
N ILE A 206 2.99 -9.53 9.99
CA ILE A 206 4.43 -9.22 10.01
C ILE A 206 5.17 -10.01 8.93
N LEU A 207 4.92 -11.31 8.80
CA LEU A 207 5.49 -12.13 7.72
C LEU A 207 5.11 -11.60 6.34
N GLY A 208 3.86 -11.17 6.16
CA GLY A 208 3.37 -10.64 4.89
C GLY A 208 4.02 -9.33 4.45
N VAL A 209 4.41 -8.47 5.40
CA VAL A 209 5.25 -7.30 5.07
C VAL A 209 6.73 -7.64 4.92
N GLY A 210 7.16 -8.79 5.44
CA GLY A 210 8.55 -9.25 5.42
C GLY A 210 9.38 -8.55 6.49
N LYS A 211 9.78 -7.30 6.23
CA LYS A 211 10.43 -6.42 7.22
C LYS A 211 9.48 -5.28 7.56
N GLY A 212 8.99 -5.25 8.79
CA GLY A 212 8.01 -4.24 9.19
C GLY A 212 7.62 -4.35 10.65
N GLU A 213 6.64 -3.56 11.01
CA GLU A 213 6.12 -3.45 12.37
C GLU A 213 4.60 -3.60 12.41
N LEU A 214 4.09 -4.03 13.57
CA LEU A 214 2.66 -4.13 13.81
C LEU A 214 2.09 -2.73 14.12
N VAL A 215 1.18 -2.25 13.28
CA VAL A 215 0.55 -0.91 13.44
C VAL A 215 -0.84 -0.99 14.02
N ILE A 216 -1.56 -2.10 13.78
CA ILE A 216 -2.83 -2.39 14.45
C ILE A 216 -2.72 -3.77 15.11
N PRO A 217 -2.83 -3.86 16.45
CA PRO A 217 -2.85 -5.14 17.14
C PRO A 217 -4.13 -5.91 16.82
N LYS A 218 -4.20 -7.17 17.27
CA LYS A 218 -5.36 -8.03 17.04
C LYS A 218 -6.70 -7.36 17.38
N THR A 219 -7.51 -7.15 16.36
CA THR A 219 -8.91 -6.76 16.44
C THR A 219 -9.80 -7.96 16.07
N LYS A 220 -11.01 -8.05 16.61
CA LYS A 220 -11.91 -9.19 16.41
C LYS A 220 -13.34 -8.77 16.05
N SER A 221 -13.99 -9.59 15.23
CA SER A 221 -15.44 -9.66 15.07
C SER A 221 -15.98 -10.84 15.89
N ARG A 222 -17.16 -11.37 15.52
CA ARG A 222 -17.75 -12.56 16.12
C ARG A 222 -16.94 -13.82 15.79
N ASN A 223 -16.55 -14.00 14.53
CA ASN A 223 -15.91 -15.22 14.01
C ASN A 223 -14.57 -14.96 13.32
N ALA A 224 -14.14 -13.70 13.18
CA ALA A 224 -12.88 -13.32 12.55
C ALA A 224 -12.01 -12.44 13.46
N THR A 225 -10.72 -12.44 13.17
CA THR A 225 -9.69 -11.62 13.79
C THR A 225 -8.79 -11.08 12.70
N MET A 226 -8.33 -9.85 12.87
CA MET A 226 -7.34 -9.25 11.99
C MET A 226 -6.27 -8.51 12.78
N ALA A 227 -5.11 -8.34 12.18
CA ALA A 227 -4.07 -7.43 12.63
C ALA A 227 -3.41 -6.80 11.39
N LEU A 228 -2.81 -5.62 11.53
CA LEU A 228 -2.21 -4.90 10.40
C LEU A 228 -0.74 -4.62 10.67
N ALA A 229 0.11 -4.94 9.70
CA ALA A 229 1.52 -4.59 9.72
C ALA A 229 1.85 -3.62 8.58
N LEU A 230 2.80 -2.74 8.85
CA LEU A 230 3.37 -1.77 7.91
C LEU A 230 4.81 -2.18 7.60
N GLU A 231 5.17 -2.20 6.31
CA GLU A 231 6.55 -2.44 5.93
C GLU A 231 7.47 -1.28 6.36
N HIS A 232 8.71 -1.61 6.72
CA HIS A 232 9.75 -0.61 6.85
C HIS A 232 10.16 -0.12 5.46
N SER A 233 10.49 1.17 5.35
CA SER A 233 11.14 1.69 4.14
C SER A 233 12.40 0.88 3.86
N ARG A 234 12.68 0.65 2.58
CA ARG A 234 13.87 -0.09 2.13
C ARG A 234 15.16 0.68 2.40
#